data_AF-A0A537EIN5-F1
#
_entry.id   AF-A0A537EIN5-F1
#
_cell.length_a   1.000
_cell.length_b   1.000
_cell.length_c   1.000
_cell.angle_alpha   90.00
_cell.angle_beta   90.00
_cell.angle_gamma   90.00
#
_symmetry.space_group_name_H-M   'P 1'
#
loop_
_entity.id
_entity.type
_entity.pdbx_description
1 polymer ?
#
loop_
_entity_poly.entity_id
_entity_poly.type
_entity_poly.pdbx_seq_one_letter_code
_entity_poly.pdbx_strand_id
1 'polypeptide(L)'
;MKIKSPKDFWSGLMFLGFGLFFVVWAAIHYQMGTAVRMGPAYFPILLGGLLSVLGLAILLESFAVEGPPVPAFALRPLILISVACVLYGYLMKPLGLFVATLALVVVSAFGGHEFKWKEVLILYAILMLGSWLVFVRGLTLPFPLCPDFIANCPIR
;
A
#
# COMPACT_ATOMS: atom_id res chain seq x y z
N MET A 1 28.54 17.98 -10.35
CA MET A 1 27.14 18.18 -9.91
C MET A 1 27.13 18.33 -8.39
N LYS A 2 26.61 19.43 -7.86
CA LYS A 2 26.40 19.59 -6.41
C LYS A 2 24.98 19.13 -6.08
N ILE A 3 24.80 18.32 -5.05
CA ILE A 3 23.49 17.93 -4.54
C ILE A 3 22.89 19.16 -3.86
N LYS A 4 21.74 19.64 -4.34
CA LYS A 4 21.08 20.84 -3.82
C LYS A 4 19.95 20.50 -2.84
N SER A 5 19.27 19.37 -3.06
CA SER A 5 18.30 18.79 -2.12
C SER A 5 18.75 17.39 -1.68
N PRO A 6 19.39 17.24 -0.50
CA PRO A 6 19.84 15.94 -0.02
C PRO A 6 18.65 15.02 0.34
N LYS A 7 17.53 15.58 0.83
CA LYS A 7 16.31 14.81 1.10
C LYS A 7 15.76 14.16 -0.16
N ASP A 8 15.61 14.92 -1.24
CA ASP A 8 15.00 14.43 -2.47
C ASP A 8 15.95 13.51 -3.23
N PHE A 9 17.26 13.74 -3.13
CA PHE A 9 18.26 12.83 -3.66
C PHE A 9 18.14 11.43 -3.04
N TRP A 10 18.10 11.34 -1.71
CA TRP A 10 18.00 10.05 -1.01
C TRP A 10 16.63 9.38 -1.18
N SER A 11 15.54 10.14 -1.16
CA SER A 11 14.19 9.57 -1.37
C SER A 11 14.00 9.10 -2.81
N GLY A 12 14.47 9.87 -3.80
CA GLY A 12 14.47 9.49 -5.21
C GLY A 12 15.31 8.26 -5.48
N LEU A 13 16.51 8.17 -4.90
CA LEU A 13 17.36 6.99 -4.99
C LEU A 13 16.71 5.75 -4.37
N MET A 14 16.06 5.92 -3.22
CA MET A 14 15.34 4.83 -2.56
C MET A 14 14.16 4.33 -3.41
N PHE A 15 13.33 5.22 -3.95
CA PHE A 15 12.21 4.86 -4.81
C PHE A 15 12.67 4.20 -6.11
N LEU A 16 13.71 4.74 -6.75
CA LEU A 16 14.29 4.15 -7.94
C LEU A 16 14.85 2.75 -7.66
N GLY A 17 15.60 2.59 -6.56
CA GLY A 17 16.18 1.31 -6.16
C GLY A 17 15.14 0.23 -5.86
N PHE A 18 14.15 0.53 -5.01
CA PHE A 18 13.08 -0.42 -4.71
C PHE A 18 12.19 -0.70 -5.93
N GLY A 19 11.88 0.33 -6.73
CA GLY A 19 11.11 0.17 -7.95
C GLY A 19 11.77 -0.79 -8.94
N LEU A 20 13.05 -0.56 -9.24
CA LEU A 20 13.83 -1.43 -10.13
C LEU A 20 13.99 -2.82 -9.56
N PHE A 21 14.21 -2.94 -8.25
CA PHE A 21 14.29 -4.24 -7.58
C PHE A 21 13.01 -5.06 -7.80
N PHE A 22 11.83 -4.49 -7.55
CA PHE A 22 10.58 -5.21 -7.74
C PHE A 22 10.28 -5.52 -9.20
N VAL A 23 10.63 -4.62 -10.13
CA VAL A 23 10.50 -4.88 -11.58
C VAL A 23 11.36 -6.07 -12.00
N VAL A 24 12.65 -6.04 -11.68
CA VAL A 24 13.61 -7.07 -12.09
C VAL A 24 13.29 -8.39 -11.40
N TRP A 25 13.06 -8.36 -10.08
CA TRP A 25 12.74 -9.57 -9.33
C TRP A 25 11.45 -10.22 -9.84
N ALA A 26 10.39 -9.45 -10.04
CA ALA A 26 9.14 -10.01 -10.51
C ALA A 26 9.21 -10.52 -11.94
N ALA A 27 9.99 -9.86 -12.82
CA ALA A 27 10.20 -10.32 -14.19
C ALA A 27 10.96 -11.66 -14.26
N ILE A 28 11.86 -11.92 -13.31
CA ILE A 28 12.64 -13.17 -13.26
C ILE A 28 11.85 -14.31 -12.59
N HIS A 29 11.10 -14.01 -11.52
CA HIS A 29 10.54 -15.04 -10.64
C HIS A 29 9.04 -15.30 -10.82
N TYR A 30 8.30 -14.41 -11.49
CA TYR A 30 6.85 -14.54 -11.61
C TYR A 30 6.38 -14.44 -13.06
N GLN A 31 5.27 -15.11 -13.37
CA GLN A 31 4.63 -14.98 -14.68
C GLN A 31 3.78 -13.71 -14.75
N MET A 32 3.91 -12.96 -15.85
CA MET A 32 3.26 -11.67 -16.03
C MET A 32 1.75 -11.77 -16.33
N GLY A 33 1.29 -12.92 -16.83
CA GLY A 33 -0.11 -13.12 -17.23
C GLY A 33 -0.54 -12.14 -18.33
N THR A 34 -1.84 -11.85 -18.42
CA THR A 34 -2.40 -10.86 -19.36
C THR A 34 -3.12 -9.75 -18.58
N ALA A 35 -3.49 -8.64 -19.25
CA ALA A 35 -4.24 -7.57 -18.57
C ALA A 35 -5.61 -8.02 -18.03
N VAL A 36 -6.23 -9.01 -18.68
CA VAL A 36 -7.53 -9.58 -18.27
C VAL A 36 -7.35 -10.66 -17.18
N ARG A 37 -6.20 -11.35 -17.18
CA ARG A 37 -5.83 -12.36 -16.17
C ARG A 37 -4.45 -12.02 -15.63
N MET A 38 -4.41 -11.01 -14.75
CA MET A 38 -3.18 -10.49 -14.18
C MET A 38 -2.42 -11.62 -13.47
N GLY A 39 -1.20 -11.90 -13.96
CA GLY A 39 -0.30 -12.84 -13.29
C GLY A 39 0.34 -12.22 -12.05
N PRO A 40 0.98 -13.01 -11.18
CA PRO A 40 1.61 -12.50 -9.95
C PRO A 40 2.66 -11.41 -10.20
N ALA A 41 3.30 -11.40 -11.38
CA ALA A 41 4.30 -10.38 -11.73
C ALA A 41 3.68 -9.04 -12.18
N TYR A 42 2.41 -9.04 -12.61
CA TYR A 42 1.79 -7.89 -13.24
C TYR A 42 1.81 -6.66 -12.33
N PHE A 43 1.35 -6.83 -11.08
CA PHE A 43 1.23 -5.75 -10.12
C PHE A 43 2.60 -5.22 -9.63
N PRO A 44 3.56 -6.08 -9.21
CA PRO A 44 4.90 -5.60 -8.85
C PRO A 44 5.66 -4.89 -9.98
N ILE A 45 5.54 -5.37 -11.24
CA ILE A 45 6.23 -4.75 -12.37
C ILE A 45 5.63 -3.37 -12.70
N LEU A 46 4.31 -3.25 -12.76
CA LEU A 46 3.68 -1.96 -13.05
C LEU A 46 3.94 -0.93 -11.96
N LEU A 47 3.70 -1.30 -10.69
CA LEU A 47 3.93 -0.37 -9.59
C LEU A 47 5.41 -0.08 -9.38
N GLY A 48 6.28 -1.09 -9.49
CA GLY A 48 7.72 -0.91 -9.42
C GLY A 48 8.24 -0.03 -10.56
N GLY A 49 7.69 -0.17 -11.77
CA GLY A 49 8.02 0.68 -12.92
C GLY A 49 7.58 2.13 -12.69
N LEU A 50 6.33 2.34 -12.26
CA LEU A 50 5.83 3.68 -11.93
C LEU A 50 6.66 4.33 -10.80
N LEU A 51 6.98 3.57 -9.75
CA LEU A 51 7.82 4.01 -8.65
C LEU A 51 9.24 4.36 -9.12
N SER A 52 9.79 3.60 -10.07
CA SER A 52 11.10 3.87 -10.67
C SER A 52 11.10 5.17 -11.46
N VAL A 53 10.07 5.40 -12.28
CA VAL A 53 9.93 6.64 -13.05
C VAL A 53 9.79 7.85 -12.12
N LEU A 54 8.94 7.73 -11.09
CA LEU A 54 8.76 8.80 -10.10
C LEU A 54 10.05 9.06 -9.31
N GLY A 55 10.74 8.00 -8.89
CA GLY A 55 12.02 8.10 -8.19
C GLY A 55 13.11 8.75 -9.03
N LEU A 56 13.18 8.43 -10.33
CA LEU A 56 14.08 9.07 -11.27
C LEU A 56 13.77 10.56 -11.43
N ALA A 57 12.49 10.93 -11.56
CA ALA A 57 12.08 12.32 -11.66
C ALA A 57 12.51 13.14 -10.42
N ILE A 58 12.24 12.63 -9.22
CA ILE A 58 12.63 13.25 -7.95
C ILE A 58 14.15 13.34 -7.82
N LEU A 59 14.88 12.29 -8.21
CA LEU A 59 16.33 12.27 -8.17
C LEU A 59 16.95 13.32 -9.11
N LEU A 60 16.39 13.50 -10.31
CA LEU A 60 16.82 14.55 -11.24
C LEU A 60 16.50 15.96 -10.70
N GLU A 61 15.31 16.13 -10.10
CA GLU A 61 14.89 17.39 -9.47
C GLU A 61 15.84 17.82 -8.34
N SER A 62 16.38 16.85 -7.59
CA SER A 62 17.29 17.10 -6.46
C SER A 62 18.59 17.83 -6.81
N PHE A 63 18.97 17.84 -8.09
CA PHE A 63 20.12 18.58 -8.62
C PHE A 63 19.76 19.99 -9.08
N ALA A 64 18.49 20.24 -9.39
CA ALA A 64 17.99 21.52 -9.88
C ALA A 64 17.54 22.43 -8.72
N VAL A 65 16.82 21.86 -7.74
CA VAL A 65 16.12 22.57 -6.66
C VAL A 65 16.85 22.43 -5.32
N GLU A 66 16.94 23.52 -4.56
CA GLU A 66 17.44 23.51 -3.19
C GLU A 66 16.37 22.97 -2.24
N GLY A 67 16.77 22.04 -1.38
CA GLY A 67 15.83 21.37 -0.49
C GLY A 67 16.37 21.14 0.91
N PRO A 68 15.49 20.80 1.86
CA PRO A 68 15.85 20.65 3.25
C PRO A 68 16.78 19.45 3.48
N PRO A 69 17.48 19.40 4.63
CA PRO A 69 18.24 18.23 5.04
C PRO A 69 17.33 17.01 5.24
N VAL A 70 17.94 15.81 5.23
CA VAL A 70 17.24 14.55 5.46
C VAL A 70 16.69 14.53 6.88
N PRO A 71 15.36 14.38 7.08
CA PRO A 71 14.78 14.26 8.42
C PRO A 71 15.14 12.92 9.07
N ALA A 72 15.01 12.84 10.40
CA ALA A 72 15.23 11.59 11.13
C ALA A 72 14.26 10.48 10.69
N PHE A 73 14.75 9.24 10.69
CA PHE A 73 13.94 8.07 10.33
C PHE A 73 12.80 7.85 11.33
N ALA A 74 11.56 7.91 10.85
CA ALA A 74 10.39 7.60 11.63
C ALA A 74 10.13 6.08 11.63
N LEU A 75 10.88 5.33 12.45
CA LEU A 75 10.79 3.86 12.51
C LEU A 75 9.43 3.37 13.04
N ARG A 76 8.83 4.11 13.97
CA ARG A 76 7.54 3.77 14.56
C ARG A 76 6.40 3.66 13.52
N PRO A 77 6.10 4.69 12.70
CA PRO A 77 5.08 4.57 11.68
C PRO A 77 5.44 3.54 10.60
N LEU A 78 6.72 3.42 10.24
CA LEU A 78 7.17 2.43 9.27
C LEU A 78 6.78 1.01 9.70
N ILE A 79 7.15 0.62 10.92
CA ILE A 79 6.85 -0.72 11.46
C ILE A 79 5.34 -0.93 11.62
N LEU A 80 4.62 0.07 12.14
CA LEU A 80 3.18 -0.05 12.38
C LEU A 80 2.39 -0.25 11.08
N ILE A 81 2.71 0.50 10.03
CA ILE A 81 2.04 0.36 8.72
C ILE A 81 2.36 -1.00 8.10
N SER A 82 3.63 -1.43 8.14
CA SER A 82 4.01 -2.75 7.64
C SER A 82 3.29 -3.89 8.38
N VAL A 83 3.22 -3.82 9.71
CA VAL A 83 2.48 -4.80 10.53
C VAL A 83 0.98 -4.76 10.22
N ALA A 84 0.39 -3.57 10.04
CA ALA A 84 -1.02 -3.44 9.68
C ALA A 84 -1.34 -4.13 8.35
N CYS A 85 -0.48 -3.97 7.33
CA CYS A 85 -0.64 -4.64 6.03
C CYS A 85 -0.53 -6.16 6.14
N VAL A 86 0.44 -6.68 6.88
CA VAL A 86 0.60 -8.13 7.10
C VAL A 86 -0.60 -8.69 7.87
N LEU A 87 -1.04 -7.97 8.92
CA LEU A 87 -2.20 -8.34 9.71
C LEU A 87 -3.47 -8.37 8.86
N TYR A 88 -3.68 -7.39 7.99
CA TYR A 88 -4.80 -7.37 7.06
C TYR A 88 -4.83 -8.61 6.16
N GLY A 89 -3.71 -8.94 5.51
CA GLY A 89 -3.61 -10.12 4.66
C GLY A 89 -3.89 -11.43 5.41
N TYR A 90 -3.43 -11.52 6.66
CA TYR A 90 -3.68 -12.69 7.51
C TYR A 90 -5.13 -12.78 8.01
N LEU A 91 -5.72 -11.67 8.45
CA LEU A 91 -7.10 -11.60 8.96
C LEU A 91 -8.16 -11.72 7.87
N MET A 92 -7.83 -11.35 6.63
CA MET A 92 -8.79 -11.33 5.53
C MET A 92 -9.43 -12.70 5.27
N LYS A 93 -8.67 -13.79 5.40
CA LYS A 93 -9.18 -15.14 5.17
C LYS A 93 -10.18 -15.60 6.27
N PRO A 94 -9.85 -15.55 7.59
CA PRO A 94 -10.76 -16.03 8.64
C PRO A 94 -11.83 -15.02 9.09
N LEU A 95 -11.56 -13.71 9.06
CA LEU A 95 -12.44 -12.68 9.63
C LEU A 95 -13.20 -11.85 8.57
N GLY A 96 -12.82 -12.00 7.30
CA GLY A 96 -13.43 -11.28 6.20
C GLY A 96 -13.05 -9.80 6.12
N LEU A 97 -13.58 -9.14 5.08
CA LEU A 97 -13.23 -7.78 4.69
C LEU A 97 -13.50 -6.75 5.79
N PHE A 98 -14.64 -6.82 6.50
CA PHE A 98 -15.02 -5.80 7.48
C PHE A 98 -14.05 -5.72 8.64
N VAL A 99 -13.76 -6.86 9.27
CA VAL A 99 -12.90 -6.92 10.45
C VAL A 99 -11.44 -6.71 10.07
N ALA A 100 -10.99 -7.27 8.93
CA ALA A 100 -9.64 -7.05 8.43
C ALA A 100 -9.39 -5.55 8.15
N THR A 101 -10.32 -4.87 7.47
CA THR A 101 -10.20 -3.43 7.16
C THR A 101 -10.20 -2.59 8.43
N LEU A 102 -11.01 -2.94 9.43
CA LEU A 102 -11.01 -2.25 10.71
C LEU A 102 -9.65 -2.37 11.41
N ALA A 103 -9.08 -3.58 11.45
CA ALA A 103 -7.77 -3.82 12.03
C ALA A 103 -6.67 -3.03 11.30
N LEU A 104 -6.69 -3.03 9.97
CA LEU A 104 -5.75 -2.27 9.14
C LEU A 104 -5.80 -0.77 9.47
N VAL A 105 -6.98 -0.18 9.49
CA VAL A 105 -7.17 1.26 9.72
C VAL A 105 -6.77 1.66 11.13
N VAL A 106 -7.19 0.89 12.14
CA VAL A 106 -6.86 1.17 13.55
C VAL A 106 -5.36 1.04 13.82
N VAL A 107 -4.72 -0.04 13.38
CA VAL A 107 -3.28 -0.25 13.58
C VAL A 107 -2.47 0.81 12.83
N SER A 108 -2.87 1.18 11.61
CA SER A 108 -2.21 2.24 10.84
C SER A 108 -2.36 3.62 11.51
N ALA A 109 -3.53 3.92 12.07
CA ALA A 109 -3.79 5.19 12.74
C ALA A 109 -2.90 5.40 13.98
N PHE A 110 -2.49 4.34 14.68
CA PHE A 110 -1.52 4.45 15.78
C PHE A 110 -0.11 4.87 15.35
N GLY A 111 0.20 4.82 14.05
CA GLY A 111 1.43 5.36 13.49
C GLY A 111 1.41 6.89 13.32
N GLY A 112 0.23 7.50 13.32
CA GLY A 112 0.05 8.95 13.21
C GLY A 112 0.42 9.69 14.51
N HIS A 113 0.82 10.96 14.38
CA HIS A 113 1.08 11.83 15.53
C HIS A 113 -0.22 12.37 16.16
N GLU A 114 -1.31 12.45 15.39
CA GLU A 114 -2.63 12.84 15.87
C GLU A 114 -3.62 11.68 15.70
N PHE A 115 -4.08 11.10 16.81
CA PHE A 115 -5.09 10.06 16.78
C PHE A 115 -6.47 10.67 17.11
N LYS A 116 -7.32 10.80 16.09
CA LYS A 116 -8.70 11.29 16.24
C LYS A 116 -9.68 10.18 15.86
N TRP A 117 -10.35 9.60 16.86
CA TRP A 117 -11.32 8.51 16.67
C TRP A 117 -12.38 8.79 15.59
N LYS A 118 -12.83 10.05 15.47
CA LYS A 118 -13.80 10.46 14.43
C LYS A 118 -13.21 10.29 13.02
N GLU A 119 -11.98 10.75 12.78
CA GLU A 119 -11.32 10.64 11.49
C GLU A 119 -11.04 9.17 11.12
N VAL A 120 -10.60 8.38 12.10
CA VAL A 120 -10.34 6.94 11.94
C VAL A 120 -11.62 6.17 11.57
N LEU A 121 -12.73 6.45 12.25
CA LEU A 121 -14.02 5.82 11.95
C LEU A 121 -14.58 6.24 10.59
N ILE A 122 -14.44 7.51 10.21
CA ILE A 122 -14.84 8.00 8.88
C ILE A 122 -14.01 7.32 7.80
N LEU A 123 -12.68 7.25 7.97
CA LEU A 123 -11.78 6.60 7.04
C LEU A 123 -12.12 5.11 6.88
N TYR A 124 -12.37 4.42 8.00
CA TYR A 124 -12.83 3.03 8.00
C TYR A 124 -14.14 2.87 7.21
N ALA A 125 -15.15 3.69 7.50
CA ALA A 125 -16.44 3.61 6.83
C ALA A 125 -16.33 3.82 5.31
N ILE A 126 -15.56 4.83 4.89
CA ILE A 126 -15.34 5.12 3.46
C ILE A 126 -14.60 3.95 2.78
N LEU A 127 -13.51 3.45 3.37
CA LEU A 127 -12.74 2.36 2.79
C LEU A 127 -13.55 1.05 2.74
N MET A 128 -14.31 0.74 3.79
CA MET A 128 -15.17 -0.43 3.84
C MET A 128 -16.28 -0.34 2.79
N LEU A 129 -16.98 0.79 2.70
CA LEU A 129 -18.05 0.99 1.71
C LEU A 129 -17.51 0.98 0.28
N GLY A 130 -16.37 1.64 0.03
CA GLY A 130 -15.72 1.64 -1.28
C GLY A 130 -15.26 0.25 -1.69
N SER A 131 -14.65 -0.50 -0.78
CA SER A 131 -14.23 -1.89 -1.02
C SER A 131 -15.44 -2.79 -1.30
N TRP A 132 -16.52 -2.65 -0.51
CA TRP A 132 -17.75 -3.40 -0.75
C TRP A 132 -18.38 -3.07 -2.12
N LEU A 133 -18.48 -1.79 -2.47
CA LEU A 133 -18.99 -1.36 -3.77
C LEU A 133 -18.16 -1.90 -4.94
N VAL A 134 -16.84 -1.77 -4.88
CA VAL A 134 -15.97 -2.21 -5.98
C VAL A 134 -15.94 -3.73 -6.09
N PHE A 135 -15.70 -4.46 -4.99
CA PHE A 135 -15.48 -5.90 -5.04
C PHE A 135 -16.77 -6.71 -5.14
N VAL A 136 -17.83 -6.31 -4.45
CA VAL A 136 -19.10 -7.05 -4.44
C VAL A 136 -20.01 -6.58 -5.56
N ARG A 137 -20.24 -5.27 -5.69
CA ARG A 137 -21.17 -4.74 -6.70
C ARG A 137 -20.52 -4.55 -8.06
N GLY A 138 -19.28 -4.07 -8.12
CA GLY A 138 -18.58 -3.77 -9.37
C GLY A 138 -18.02 -5.03 -10.04
N LEU A 139 -17.25 -5.81 -9.29
CA LEU A 139 -16.51 -6.97 -9.80
C LEU A 139 -17.20 -8.31 -9.53
N THR A 140 -18.22 -8.34 -8.66
CA THR A 140 -18.96 -9.57 -8.28
C THR A 140 -18.05 -10.73 -7.86
N LEU A 141 -16.99 -10.42 -7.10
CA LEU A 141 -16.01 -11.40 -6.65
C LEU A 141 -16.50 -12.10 -5.37
N PRO A 142 -16.33 -13.44 -5.26
CA PRO A 142 -16.70 -14.20 -4.06
C PRO A 142 -15.67 -13.95 -2.94
N PHE A 143 -15.79 -12.82 -2.26
CA PHE A 143 -14.93 -12.46 -1.12
C PHE A 143 -15.62 -12.76 0.21
N PRO A 144 -14.88 -13.25 1.23
CA PRO A 144 -15.39 -13.35 2.58
C PRO A 144 -15.60 -11.94 3.14
N LEU A 145 -16.86 -11.53 3.30
CA LEU A 145 -17.20 -10.23 3.90
C LEU A 145 -17.29 -10.31 5.42
N CYS A 146 -17.92 -11.39 5.90
CA CYS A 146 -18.08 -11.70 7.31
C CYS A 146 -17.06 -12.77 7.75
N PRO A 147 -16.81 -12.89 9.07
CA PRO A 147 -16.03 -13.99 9.61
C PRO A 147 -16.68 -15.35 9.37
N ASP A 148 -15.86 -16.38 9.14
CA ASP A 148 -16.32 -17.74 8.82
C ASP A 148 -17.18 -18.37 9.93
N PHE A 149 -17.07 -17.88 11.16
CA PHE A 149 -17.86 -18.35 12.30
C PHE A 149 -19.26 -17.71 12.40
N ILE A 150 -19.59 -16.70 11.59
CA ILE A 150 -20.94 -16.11 11.56
C ILE A 150 -21.75 -16.79 10.46
N ALA A 151 -22.61 -17.75 10.84
CA ALA A 151 -23.43 -18.54 9.91
C ALA A 151 -24.42 -17.71 9.06
N ASN A 152 -24.76 -16.49 9.50
CA ASN A 152 -25.66 -15.56 8.82
C ASN A 152 -24.88 -14.38 8.22
N CYS A 153 -24.21 -14.60 7.09
CA CYS A 153 -23.70 -13.51 6.26
C CYS A 153 -24.67 -13.31 5.08
N PRO A 154 -25.38 -12.17 4.98
CA PRO A 154 -26.44 -11.97 3.99
C PRO A 154 -25.94 -11.76 2.55
N ILE A 155 -24.62 -11.76 2.34
CA ILE A 155 -23.98 -11.37 1.08
C ILE A 155 -22.83 -12.36 0.84
N ARG A 156 -23.14 -13.48 0.17
CA ARG A 156 -22.15 -14.44 -0.33
C ARG A 156 -21.97 -14.24 -1.82
#